data_AF-A0A254QCY0-F1
#
_entry.id   AF-A0A254QCY0-F1
#
_cell.length_a   1.000
_cell.length_b   1.000
_cell.length_c   1.000
_cell.angle_alpha   90.00
_cell.angle_beta   90.00
_cell.angle_gamma   90.00
#
_symmetry.space_group_name_H-M   'P 1'
#
loop_
_entity.id
_entity.type
_entity.pdbx_description
1 polymer ?
#
loop_
_entity_poly.entity_id
_entity_poly.type
_entity_poly.pdbx_seq_one_letter_code
_entity_poly.pdbx_strand_id
1 'polypeptide(L)'
;MLEQYSREHIHPSIFEAIDGLNSAALAGETAVASTNMKAYNAYNSAWFAAHWKGFTAWAVGIIPTIGTIPFLRGVIEMPKPASAGIFFVVLAAWIGAGIYGWERTKKDVTIRELESIIPALELTESQKHYLSSVIAVLGSAILDSEQKKSWLKALYQALDNALGLEKIHRDMRQMIGGSSHTELLAEVDSLRVKVGSAQDQMAKATYAESLRLAEGRLSRSEGMAAQSERIEAQLELTRQTFLQTHESLSGLTVG
;
A
#
# COMPACT_ATOMS: atom_id res chain seq x y z
N MET A 1 15.27 23.34 2.02
CA MET A 1 15.54 22.03 1.38
C MET A 1 14.49 21.09 1.95
N LEU A 2 13.70 20.39 1.14
CA LEU A 2 12.67 19.48 1.67
C LEU A 2 13.37 18.24 2.23
N GLU A 3 13.02 17.85 3.45
CA GLU A 3 13.54 16.62 4.08
C GLU A 3 12.88 15.41 3.41
N GLN A 4 13.71 14.42 3.05
CA GLN A 4 13.32 13.23 2.31
C GLN A 4 13.43 12.00 3.21
N TYR A 5 12.41 11.15 3.19
CA TYR A 5 12.32 9.98 4.06
C TYR A 5 12.31 8.70 3.24
N SER A 6 13.20 7.79 3.59
CA SER A 6 13.40 6.53 2.89
C SER A 6 12.60 5.37 3.48
N ARG A 7 12.70 4.18 2.87
CA ARG A 7 12.20 2.89 3.40
C ARG A 7 12.72 2.52 4.79
N GLU A 8 13.78 3.19 5.27
CA GLU A 8 14.28 3.01 6.64
C GLU A 8 13.41 3.73 7.68
N HIS A 9 12.60 4.69 7.24
CA HIS A 9 11.81 5.58 8.08
C HIS A 9 10.31 5.29 7.99
N ILE A 10 9.87 4.82 6.82
CA ILE A 10 8.46 4.56 6.50
C ILE A 10 8.30 3.09 6.12
N HIS A 11 7.23 2.48 6.61
CA HIS A 11 6.96 1.06 6.40
C HIS A 11 6.84 0.70 4.90
N PRO A 12 7.49 -0.39 4.43
CA PRO A 12 7.50 -0.81 3.02
C PRO A 12 6.12 -0.97 2.39
N SER A 13 5.13 -1.42 3.14
CA SER A 13 3.76 -1.58 2.64
C SER A 13 3.12 -0.26 2.17
N ILE A 14 3.59 0.89 2.64
CA ILE A 14 3.17 2.20 2.14
C ILE A 14 3.75 2.45 0.74
N PHE A 15 5.03 2.11 0.53
CA PHE A 15 5.65 2.22 -0.79
C PHE A 15 5.04 1.23 -1.79
N GLU A 16 4.68 0.02 -1.35
CA GLU A 16 3.95 -0.94 -2.19
C GLU A 16 2.58 -0.39 -2.62
N ALA A 17 1.85 0.27 -1.73
CA ALA A 17 0.59 0.94 -2.08
C ALA A 17 0.81 2.09 -3.09
N ILE A 18 1.86 2.89 -2.91
CA ILE A 18 2.24 3.96 -3.85
C ILE A 18 2.62 3.37 -5.22
N ASP A 19 3.36 2.26 -5.24
CA ASP A 19 3.73 1.55 -6.46
C ASP A 19 2.49 0.96 -7.17
N GLY A 20 1.54 0.41 -6.42
CA GLY A 20 0.25 -0.06 -6.93
C GLY A 20 -0.60 1.06 -7.56
N LEU A 21 -0.66 2.23 -6.92
CA LEU A 21 -1.35 3.40 -7.49
C LEU A 21 -0.68 3.86 -8.80
N ASN A 22 0.64 3.89 -8.83
CA ASN A 22 1.40 4.28 -10.02
C ASN A 22 1.22 3.28 -11.17
N SER A 23 1.21 1.99 -10.89
CA SER A 23 1.03 0.96 -11.91
C SER A 23 -0.38 0.99 -12.51
N ALA A 24 -1.42 1.15 -11.68
CA ALA A 24 -2.80 1.32 -12.13
C ALA A 24 -2.97 2.57 -13.02
N ALA A 25 -2.36 3.69 -12.63
CA ALA A 25 -2.38 4.92 -13.41
C ALA A 25 -1.69 4.75 -14.78
N LEU A 26 -0.54 4.07 -14.83
CA LEU A 26 0.20 3.80 -16.07
C LEU A 26 -0.52 2.79 -16.98
N ALA A 27 -1.23 1.82 -16.41
CA ALA A 27 -2.05 0.86 -17.15
C ALA A 27 -3.30 1.49 -17.79
N GLY A 28 -3.59 2.77 -17.49
CA GLY A 28 -4.80 3.44 -17.95
C GLY A 28 -6.07 2.86 -17.33
N GLU A 29 -5.95 2.16 -16.20
CA GLU A 29 -7.09 1.63 -15.47
C GLU A 29 -7.89 2.82 -14.89
N THR A 30 -9.01 3.11 -15.53
CA THR A 30 -9.99 4.14 -15.15
C THR A 30 -10.68 3.87 -13.80
N ALA A 31 -10.23 2.86 -13.05
CA ALA A 31 -10.65 2.58 -11.66
C ALA A 31 -10.09 3.58 -10.65
N VAL A 32 -9.16 4.45 -11.06
CA VAL A 32 -8.81 5.66 -10.32
C VAL A 32 -9.99 6.64 -10.47
N ALA A 33 -10.99 6.53 -9.58
CA ALA A 33 -12.12 7.46 -9.50
C ALA A 33 -11.63 8.92 -9.63
N SER A 34 -12.46 9.84 -10.15
CA SER A 34 -12.05 11.24 -10.41
C SER A 34 -11.36 11.94 -9.22
N THR A 35 -11.69 11.55 -7.98
CA THR A 35 -11.01 11.93 -6.74
C THR A 35 -9.57 11.43 -6.62
N ASN A 36 -9.31 10.19 -7.03
CA ASN A 36 -7.99 9.55 -7.00
C ASN A 36 -7.07 10.17 -8.07
N MET A 37 -7.62 10.61 -9.22
CA MET A 37 -6.83 11.27 -10.27
C MET A 37 -6.35 12.67 -9.83
N LYS A 38 -7.19 13.40 -9.09
CA LYS A 38 -6.80 14.70 -8.51
C LYS A 38 -5.68 14.55 -7.48
N ALA A 39 -5.79 13.57 -6.59
CA ALA A 39 -4.76 13.26 -5.61
C ALA A 39 -3.47 12.74 -6.27
N TYR A 40 -3.58 11.91 -7.31
CA TYR A 40 -2.44 11.46 -8.12
C TYR A 40 -1.71 12.62 -8.80
N ASN A 41 -2.45 13.56 -9.40
CA ASN A 41 -1.86 14.76 -10.01
C ASN A 41 -1.22 15.69 -8.96
N ALA A 42 -1.82 15.81 -7.77
CA ALA A 42 -1.23 16.57 -6.66
C ALA A 42 0.07 15.92 -6.18
N TYR A 43 0.10 14.59 -6.04
CA TYR A 43 1.29 13.82 -5.72
C TYR A 43 2.39 13.99 -6.77
N ASN A 44 2.08 13.82 -8.06
CA ASN A 44 3.05 14.03 -9.13
C ASN A 44 3.57 15.48 -9.14
N SER A 45 2.70 16.45 -8.91
CA SER A 45 3.11 17.86 -8.80
C SER A 45 4.04 18.09 -7.61
N ALA A 46 3.78 17.47 -6.46
CA ALA A 46 4.64 17.56 -5.28
C ALA A 46 5.99 16.87 -5.53
N TRP A 47 5.97 15.67 -6.12
CA TRP A 47 7.15 14.93 -6.52
C TRP A 47 8.01 15.73 -7.49
N PHE A 48 7.41 16.31 -8.54
CA PHE A 48 8.15 17.19 -9.43
C PHE A 48 8.70 18.38 -8.66
N ALA A 49 7.93 19.06 -7.81
CA ALA A 49 8.46 20.19 -7.05
C ALA A 49 9.68 19.81 -6.17
N ALA A 50 9.69 18.61 -5.59
CA ALA A 50 10.78 18.11 -4.76
C ALA A 50 11.99 17.59 -5.57
N HIS A 51 11.74 16.93 -6.72
CA HIS A 51 12.74 16.18 -7.48
C HIS A 51 13.11 16.80 -8.85
N TRP A 52 12.47 17.91 -9.26
CA TRP A 52 12.64 18.57 -10.58
C TRP A 52 14.07 19.01 -10.87
N LYS A 53 14.84 19.41 -9.86
CA LYS A 53 16.24 19.81 -10.05
C LYS A 53 17.12 18.62 -10.49
N GLY A 54 16.86 17.43 -9.97
CA GLY A 54 17.52 16.19 -10.42
C GLY A 54 17.09 15.80 -11.84
N PHE A 55 15.79 15.93 -12.13
CA PHE A 55 15.24 15.64 -13.46
C PHE A 55 15.72 16.61 -14.55
N THR A 56 15.80 17.91 -14.26
CA THR A 56 16.34 18.92 -15.19
C THR A 56 17.84 18.80 -15.40
N ALA A 57 18.62 18.50 -14.37
CA ALA A 57 20.04 18.20 -14.53
C ALA A 57 20.25 16.98 -15.45
N TRP A 58 19.39 15.97 -15.34
CA TRP A 58 19.35 14.83 -16.25
C TRP A 58 18.91 15.23 -17.67
N ALA A 59 17.83 15.99 -17.83
CA ALA A 59 17.31 16.44 -19.13
C ALA A 59 18.28 17.38 -19.89
N VAL A 60 18.99 18.25 -19.19
CA VAL A 60 20.02 19.13 -19.76
C VAL A 60 21.25 18.34 -20.23
N GLY A 61 21.53 17.15 -19.69
CA GLY A 61 22.54 16.23 -20.21
C GLY A 61 22.11 15.48 -21.49
N ILE A 62 20.81 15.28 -21.69
CA ILE A 62 20.21 14.53 -22.79
C ILE A 62 20.11 15.35 -24.07
N ILE A 63 19.66 16.60 -23.97
CA ILE A 63 19.44 17.47 -25.15
C ILE A 63 20.73 17.64 -25.98
N PRO A 64 21.93 17.82 -25.39
CA PRO A 64 23.18 17.87 -26.13
C PRO A 64 23.62 16.51 -26.70
N THR A 65 23.41 15.39 -25.99
CA THR A 65 23.85 14.06 -26.45
C THR A 65 22.98 13.50 -27.57
N ILE A 66 21.67 13.73 -27.55
CA ILE A 66 20.79 13.38 -28.68
C ILE A 66 20.95 14.38 -29.83
N GLY A 67 21.06 15.67 -29.51
CA GLY A 67 21.25 16.75 -30.49
C GLY A 67 22.58 16.73 -31.24
N THR A 68 23.60 16.02 -30.72
CA THR A 68 24.90 15.86 -31.39
C THR A 68 24.96 14.68 -32.36
N ILE A 69 24.01 13.73 -32.33
CA ILE A 69 23.97 12.58 -33.25
C ILE A 69 23.80 13.03 -34.72
N PRO A 70 22.92 13.99 -35.06
CA PRO A 70 22.86 14.58 -36.40
C PRO A 70 24.14 15.32 -36.80
N PHE A 71 24.83 15.94 -35.83
CA PHE A 71 26.07 16.69 -36.07
C PHE A 71 27.26 15.75 -36.35
N LEU A 72 27.40 14.66 -35.58
CA LEU A 72 28.38 13.59 -35.79
C LEU A 72 28.19 12.90 -37.15
N ARG A 73 26.96 12.78 -37.64
CA ARG A 73 26.70 12.27 -38.99
C ARG A 73 27.31 13.14 -40.09
N GLY A 74 27.40 14.45 -39.91
CA GLY A 74 28.05 15.37 -40.83
C GLY A 74 29.59 15.28 -40.83
N VAL A 75 30.17 14.71 -39.78
CA VAL A 75 31.63 14.64 -39.57
C VAL A 75 32.21 13.24 -39.89
N ILE A 76 31.42 12.17 -39.76
CA ILE A 76 31.93 10.78 -39.79
C ILE A 76 31.27 9.91 -40.91
N GLU A 77 30.60 10.51 -41.90
CA GLU A 77 29.96 9.81 -43.04
C GLU A 77 29.25 8.49 -42.67
N MET A 78 28.48 8.48 -41.58
CA MET A 78 27.82 7.25 -41.14
C MET A 78 26.66 6.87 -42.07
N PRO A 79 26.53 5.58 -42.45
CA PRO A 79 25.38 5.11 -43.19
C PRO A 79 24.08 5.32 -42.39
N LYS A 80 23.02 5.76 -43.07
CA LYS A 80 21.69 6.06 -42.49
C LYS A 80 21.19 5.02 -41.46
N PRO A 81 21.22 3.70 -41.73
CA PRO A 81 20.74 2.71 -40.77
C PRO A 81 21.58 2.65 -39.48
N ALA A 82 22.90 2.90 -39.56
CA ALA A 82 23.77 2.93 -38.38
C ALA A 82 23.47 4.15 -37.48
N SER A 83 23.25 5.32 -38.08
CA SER A 83 22.86 6.53 -37.32
C SER A 83 21.50 6.38 -36.62
N ALA A 84 20.53 5.73 -37.27
CA ALA A 84 19.23 5.42 -36.69
C ALA A 84 19.37 4.39 -35.55
N GLY A 85 20.18 3.34 -35.74
CA GLY A 85 20.46 2.35 -34.71
C GLY A 85 21.11 2.96 -33.46
N ILE A 86 22.11 3.82 -33.63
CA ILE A 86 22.75 4.55 -32.52
C ILE A 86 21.73 5.45 -31.81
N PHE A 87 20.88 6.16 -32.55
CA PHE A 87 19.82 6.98 -31.96
C PHE A 87 18.88 6.14 -31.09
N PHE A 88 18.41 4.98 -31.57
CA PHE A 88 17.53 4.11 -30.78
C PHE A 88 18.22 3.50 -29.56
N VAL A 89 19.49 3.09 -29.68
CA VAL A 89 20.27 2.57 -28.55
C VAL A 89 20.51 3.64 -27.48
N VAL A 90 20.86 4.86 -27.89
CA VAL A 90 21.03 6.01 -26.99
C VAL A 90 19.70 6.34 -26.33
N LEU A 91 18.61 6.43 -27.09
CA LEU A 91 17.27 6.68 -26.56
C LEU A 91 16.83 5.58 -25.56
N ALA A 92 17.05 4.30 -25.87
CA ALA A 92 16.72 3.18 -24.99
C ALA A 92 17.57 3.19 -23.71
N ALA A 93 18.88 3.45 -23.80
CA ALA A 93 19.76 3.60 -22.64
C ALA A 93 19.32 4.77 -21.75
N TRP A 94 18.85 5.87 -22.33
CA TRP A 94 18.31 7.00 -21.59
C TRP A 94 16.95 6.70 -20.95
N ILE A 95 16.03 6.05 -21.66
CA ILE A 95 14.78 5.55 -21.06
C ILE A 95 15.10 4.63 -19.88
N GLY A 96 16.06 3.72 -20.05
CA GLY A 96 16.55 2.85 -18.97
C GLY A 96 17.15 3.62 -17.79
N ALA A 97 17.95 4.66 -18.04
CA ALA A 97 18.51 5.52 -17.00
C ALA A 97 17.45 6.37 -16.29
N GLY A 98 16.43 6.83 -17.02
CA GLY A 98 15.29 7.55 -16.48
C GLY A 98 14.42 6.65 -15.59
N ILE A 99 14.13 5.43 -16.04
CA ILE A 99 13.46 4.41 -15.25
C ILE A 99 14.29 4.07 -14.00
N TYR A 100 15.60 3.88 -14.14
CA TYR A 100 16.50 3.60 -13.02
C TYR A 100 16.56 4.76 -12.00
N GLY A 101 16.63 5.99 -12.50
CA GLY A 101 16.60 7.19 -11.66
C GLY A 101 15.28 7.32 -10.90
N TRP A 102 14.16 7.13 -11.62
CA TRP A 102 12.81 7.10 -11.06
C TRP A 102 12.68 6.02 -9.97
N GLU A 103 13.13 4.80 -10.25
CA GLU A 103 13.09 3.66 -9.31
C GLU A 103 13.96 3.89 -8.07
N ARG A 104 15.03 4.68 -8.20
CA ARG A 104 15.89 5.07 -7.09
C ARG A 104 15.24 6.17 -6.24
N THR A 105 14.65 7.19 -6.86
CA THR A 105 13.98 8.31 -6.16
C THR A 105 12.62 7.96 -5.60
N LYS A 106 11.93 6.94 -6.14
CA LYS A 106 10.68 6.39 -5.56
C LYS A 106 10.84 5.92 -4.12
N LYS A 107 12.06 5.68 -3.68
CA LYS A 107 12.36 5.20 -2.33
C LYS A 107 12.40 6.31 -1.29
N ASP A 108 12.38 7.57 -1.73
CA ASP A 108 12.42 8.74 -0.88
C ASP A 108 11.14 9.55 -1.08
N VAL A 109 10.47 9.90 0.02
CA VAL A 109 9.22 10.67 0.00
C VAL A 109 9.27 11.84 0.97
N THR A 110 8.63 12.94 0.61
CA THR A 110 8.46 14.11 1.48
C THR A 110 7.12 14.06 2.23
N ILE A 111 7.00 14.80 3.35
CA ILE A 111 5.73 14.88 4.11
C ILE A 111 4.58 15.35 3.20
N ARG A 112 4.82 16.34 2.34
CA ARG A 112 3.79 16.87 1.42
C ARG A 112 3.36 15.85 0.37
N GLU A 113 4.28 15.04 -0.12
CA GLU A 113 3.96 13.93 -1.03
C GLU A 113 3.06 12.93 -0.33
N LEU A 114 3.41 12.52 0.90
CA LEU A 114 2.60 11.61 1.71
C LEU A 114 1.21 12.17 1.95
N GLU A 115 1.07 13.39 2.45
CA GLU A 115 -0.22 14.05 2.69
C GLU A 115 -1.11 14.10 1.44
N SER A 116 -0.51 14.37 0.28
CA SER A 116 -1.24 14.45 -0.99
C SER A 116 -1.73 13.11 -1.52
N ILE A 117 -1.02 12.01 -1.20
CA ILE A 117 -1.29 10.70 -1.76
C ILE A 117 -2.20 9.84 -0.88
N ILE A 118 -2.27 10.09 0.45
CA ILE A 118 -3.12 9.30 1.38
C ILE A 118 -4.54 9.06 0.85
N PRO A 119 -5.28 10.07 0.35
CA PRO A 119 -6.65 9.88 -0.08
C PRO A 119 -6.81 8.98 -1.30
N ALA A 120 -5.74 8.79 -2.08
CA ALA A 120 -5.71 7.94 -3.27
C ALA A 120 -5.14 6.53 -3.02
N LEU A 121 -4.50 6.30 -1.87
CA LEU A 121 -3.94 4.99 -1.57
C LEU A 121 -5.01 4.04 -1.03
N GLU A 122 -5.05 2.83 -1.56
CA GLU A 122 -5.84 1.73 -1.01
C GLU A 122 -5.14 1.14 0.23
N LEU A 123 -5.26 1.85 1.35
CA LEU A 123 -4.68 1.47 2.64
C LEU A 123 -5.73 0.83 3.55
N THR A 124 -5.31 -0.13 4.37
CA THR A 124 -6.09 -0.57 5.53
C THR A 124 -6.23 0.57 6.54
N GLU A 125 -7.22 0.49 7.44
CA GLU A 125 -7.40 1.51 8.49
C GLU A 125 -6.14 1.65 9.37
N SER A 126 -5.50 0.53 9.72
CA SER A 126 -4.23 0.51 10.46
C SER A 126 -3.12 1.27 9.72
N GLN A 127 -3.00 1.08 8.40
CA GLN A 127 -2.01 1.78 7.58
C GLN A 127 -2.30 3.28 7.47
N LYS A 128 -3.58 3.68 7.35
CA LYS A 128 -3.96 5.11 7.34
C LYS A 128 -3.58 5.80 8.65
N HIS A 129 -3.96 5.21 9.78
CA HIS A 129 -3.64 5.77 11.10
C HIS A 129 -2.13 5.82 11.38
N TYR A 130 -1.41 4.78 10.98
CA TYR A 130 0.06 4.78 11.00
C TYR A 130 0.62 5.95 10.19
N LEU A 131 0.17 6.13 8.94
CA LEU A 131 0.70 7.16 8.05
C LEU A 131 0.41 8.58 8.55
N SER A 132 -0.79 8.82 9.09
CA SER A 132 -1.11 10.07 9.77
C SER A 132 -0.19 10.33 10.97
N SER A 133 0.07 9.30 11.79
CA SER A 133 0.97 9.41 12.95
C SER A 133 2.41 9.71 12.53
N VAL A 134 2.89 9.06 11.46
CA VAL A 134 4.21 9.33 10.87
C VAL A 134 4.32 10.77 10.41
N ILE A 135 3.32 11.30 9.69
CA ILE A 135 3.30 12.70 9.26
C ILE A 135 3.39 13.65 10.46
N ALA A 136 2.65 13.37 11.54
CA ALA A 136 2.70 14.18 12.76
C ALA A 136 4.09 14.14 13.44
N VAL A 137 4.73 12.96 13.52
CA VAL A 137 6.10 12.82 14.06
C VAL A 137 7.12 13.59 13.22
N LEU A 138 7.07 13.42 11.90
CA LEU A 138 8.01 14.06 10.98
C LEU A 138 7.83 15.58 10.96
N GLY A 139 6.58 16.05 10.96
CA GLY A 139 6.20 17.46 10.97
C GLY A 139 6.36 18.16 12.33
N SER A 140 6.59 17.42 13.42
CA SER A 140 6.79 18.01 14.74
C SER A 140 8.08 18.83 14.81
N ALA A 141 7.97 20.08 15.28
CA ALA A 141 9.11 20.94 15.56
C ALA A 141 9.72 20.72 16.96
N ILE A 142 9.01 19.98 17.83
CA ILE A 142 9.37 19.80 19.24
C ILE A 142 10.33 18.61 19.40
N LEU A 143 10.15 17.58 18.56
CA LEU A 143 10.97 16.39 18.62
C LEU A 143 12.32 16.62 17.94
N ASP A 144 13.40 16.24 18.62
CA ASP A 144 14.72 16.15 17.99
C ASP A 144 14.82 14.94 17.04
N SER A 145 15.92 14.84 16.30
CA SER A 145 16.12 13.77 15.31
C SER A 145 16.15 12.37 15.92
N GLU A 146 16.66 12.19 17.13
CA GLU A 146 16.75 10.87 17.78
C GLU A 146 15.39 10.46 18.34
N GLN A 147 14.65 11.40 18.91
CA GLN A 147 13.27 11.21 19.33
C GLN A 147 12.38 10.85 18.14
N LYS A 148 12.49 11.57 17.02
CA LYS A 148 11.76 11.22 15.78
C LYS A 148 12.05 9.81 15.33
N LYS A 149 13.33 9.39 15.25
CA LYS A 149 13.71 8.01 14.89
C LYS A 149 13.10 6.98 15.84
N SER A 150 13.14 7.24 17.14
CA SER A 150 12.56 6.35 18.17
C SER A 150 11.05 6.18 17.99
N TRP A 151 10.31 7.28 17.82
CA TRP A 151 8.88 7.26 17.56
C TRP A 151 8.54 6.54 16.25
N LEU A 152 9.26 6.83 15.15
CA LEU A 152 9.05 6.16 13.88
C LEU A 152 9.27 4.65 13.98
N LYS A 153 10.32 4.22 14.70
CA LYS A 153 10.58 2.80 14.93
C LYS A 153 9.46 2.12 15.74
N ALA A 154 8.95 2.79 16.77
CA ALA A 154 7.83 2.27 17.55
C ALA A 154 6.54 2.15 16.71
N LEU A 155 6.23 3.18 15.91
CA LEU A 155 5.10 3.16 14.98
C LEU A 155 5.24 2.06 13.92
N TYR A 156 6.46 1.86 13.41
CA TYR A 156 6.76 0.80 12.45
C TYR A 156 6.45 -0.58 13.06
N GLN A 157 6.96 -0.86 14.25
CA GLN A 157 6.72 -2.12 14.95
C GLN A 157 5.24 -2.33 15.30
N ALA A 158 4.54 -1.27 15.66
CA ALA A 158 3.10 -1.32 15.90
C ALA A 158 2.33 -1.70 14.62
N LEU A 159 2.72 -1.16 13.46
CA LEU A 159 2.11 -1.52 12.19
C LEU A 159 2.43 -2.97 11.78
N ASP A 160 3.68 -3.42 11.94
CA ASP A 160 4.06 -4.83 11.71
C ASP A 160 3.16 -5.79 12.50
N ASN A 161 2.97 -5.48 13.79
CA ASN A 161 2.11 -6.27 14.66
C ASN A 161 0.65 -6.23 14.19
N ALA A 162 0.12 -5.05 13.83
CA ALA A 162 -1.24 -4.92 13.32
C ALA A 162 -1.45 -5.74 12.03
N LEU A 163 -0.54 -5.64 11.06
CA LEU A 163 -0.60 -6.39 9.81
C LEU A 163 -0.49 -7.90 10.05
N GLY A 164 0.35 -8.32 11.00
CA GLY A 164 0.46 -9.71 11.44
C GLY A 164 -0.84 -10.23 12.06
N LEU A 165 -1.47 -9.44 12.94
CA LEU A 165 -2.75 -9.76 13.57
C LEU A 165 -3.90 -9.81 12.55
N GLU A 166 -3.98 -8.84 11.62
CA GLU A 166 -4.95 -8.84 10.53
C GLU A 166 -4.80 -10.07 9.62
N LYS A 167 -3.56 -10.50 9.36
CA LYS A 167 -3.30 -11.74 8.61
C LYS A 167 -3.79 -12.95 9.39
N ILE A 168 -3.45 -13.09 10.67
CA ILE A 168 -3.90 -14.20 11.51
C ILE A 168 -5.43 -14.25 11.56
N HIS A 169 -6.09 -13.09 11.73
CA HIS A 169 -7.55 -13.00 11.75
C HIS A 169 -8.18 -13.44 10.43
N ARG A 170 -7.62 -13.02 9.28
CA ARG A 170 -8.04 -13.49 7.96
C ARG A 170 -7.84 -14.99 7.78
N ASP A 171 -6.69 -15.53 8.18
CA ASP A 171 -6.39 -16.95 8.07
C ASP A 171 -7.34 -17.78 8.95
N MET A 172 -7.67 -17.30 10.16
CA MET A 172 -8.68 -17.90 11.03
C MET A 172 -10.06 -17.92 10.37
N ARG A 173 -10.47 -16.82 9.75
CA ARG A 173 -11.74 -16.74 9.02
C ARG A 173 -11.78 -17.69 7.83
N GLN A 174 -10.68 -17.83 7.09
CA GLN A 174 -10.57 -18.78 5.98
C GLN A 174 -10.66 -20.23 6.45
N MET A 175 -10.04 -20.58 7.59
CA MET A 175 -10.12 -21.94 8.17
C MET A 175 -11.54 -22.37 8.55
N ILE A 176 -12.42 -21.40 8.83
CA ILE A 176 -13.83 -21.63 9.17
C ILE A 176 -14.72 -21.63 7.88
N GLY A 177 -14.14 -21.32 6.72
CA GLY A 177 -14.83 -21.28 5.43
C GLY A 177 -15.39 -19.91 5.05
N GLY A 178 -14.86 -18.82 5.63
CA GLY A 178 -15.25 -17.44 5.31
C GLY A 178 -16.50 -16.94 6.03
N SER A 179 -17.39 -17.84 6.44
CA SER A 179 -18.62 -17.54 7.17
C SER A 179 -18.33 -17.05 8.58
N SER A 180 -19.10 -16.05 9.02
CA SER A 180 -19.18 -15.64 10.41
C SER A 180 -19.84 -16.71 11.28
N HIS A 181 -19.60 -16.65 12.59
CA HIS A 181 -20.23 -17.54 13.57
C HIS A 181 -21.77 -17.53 13.45
N THR A 182 -22.36 -16.35 13.28
CA THR A 182 -23.82 -16.17 13.12
C THR A 182 -24.34 -16.80 11.82
N GLU A 183 -23.61 -16.67 10.72
CA GLU A 183 -23.97 -17.32 9.45
C GLU A 183 -23.90 -18.85 9.55
N LEU A 184 -22.91 -19.39 10.27
CA LEU A 184 -22.79 -20.84 10.51
C LEU A 184 -23.90 -21.37 11.41
N LEU A 185 -24.29 -20.63 12.44
CA LEU A 185 -25.44 -20.97 13.29
C LEU A 185 -26.72 -21.05 12.44
N ALA A 186 -26.98 -20.02 11.62
CA ALA A 186 -28.14 -20.00 10.73
C ALA A 186 -28.11 -21.14 9.70
N GLU A 187 -26.93 -21.47 9.17
CA GLU A 187 -26.74 -22.60 8.25
C GLU A 187 -27.05 -23.94 8.93
N VAL A 188 -26.56 -24.15 10.16
CA VAL A 188 -26.83 -25.36 10.97
C VAL A 188 -28.32 -25.50 11.25
N ASP A 189 -28.99 -24.45 11.70
CA ASP A 189 -30.43 -24.48 11.98
C ASP A 189 -31.25 -24.78 10.72
N SER A 190 -30.90 -24.14 9.59
CA SER A 190 -31.53 -24.40 8.28
C SER A 190 -31.35 -25.86 7.85
N LEU A 191 -30.15 -26.42 8.00
CA LEU A 191 -29.86 -27.81 7.65
C LEU A 191 -30.58 -28.80 8.56
N ARG A 192 -30.70 -28.52 9.87
CA ARG A 192 -31.50 -29.35 10.79
C ARG A 192 -32.96 -29.44 10.37
N VAL A 193 -33.56 -28.31 9.99
CA VAL A 193 -34.94 -28.29 9.47
C VAL A 193 -35.05 -29.13 8.20
N LYS A 194 -34.11 -28.97 7.24
CA LYS A 194 -34.11 -29.72 5.99
C LYS A 194 -33.97 -31.23 6.19
N VAL A 195 -33.12 -31.68 7.13
CA VAL A 195 -32.99 -33.10 7.50
C VAL A 195 -34.31 -33.64 8.09
N GLY A 196 -34.99 -32.84 8.91
CA GLY A 196 -36.27 -33.20 9.53
C GLY A 196 -37.44 -33.27 8.53
N SER A 197 -37.43 -32.41 7.50
CA SER A 197 -38.53 -32.31 6.52
C SER A 197 -38.31 -33.12 5.24
N ALA A 198 -37.09 -33.62 4.97
CA ALA A 198 -36.79 -34.38 3.76
C ALA A 198 -37.48 -35.76 3.77
N GLN A 199 -38.28 -36.04 2.74
CA GLN A 199 -38.96 -37.32 2.55
C GLN A 199 -38.12 -38.33 1.74
N ASP A 200 -37.29 -37.82 0.83
CA ASP A 200 -36.36 -38.64 0.04
C ASP A 200 -35.16 -39.05 0.92
N GLN A 201 -34.89 -40.36 1.00
CA GLN A 201 -33.83 -40.93 1.82
C GLN A 201 -32.42 -40.53 1.35
N MET A 202 -32.21 -40.37 0.04
CA MET A 202 -30.96 -39.91 -0.53
C MET A 202 -30.72 -38.43 -0.20
N ALA A 203 -31.73 -37.58 -0.41
CA ALA A 203 -31.64 -36.17 -0.05
C ALA A 203 -31.41 -35.97 1.46
N LYS A 204 -32.07 -36.78 2.29
CA LYS A 204 -31.90 -36.77 3.74
C LYS A 204 -30.47 -37.14 4.14
N ALA A 205 -29.86 -38.13 3.51
CA ALA A 205 -28.46 -38.49 3.75
C ALA A 205 -27.50 -37.36 3.35
N THR A 206 -27.72 -36.71 2.20
CA THR A 206 -26.92 -35.57 1.75
C THR A 206 -27.02 -34.38 2.71
N TYR A 207 -28.23 -34.03 3.17
CA TYR A 207 -28.41 -32.96 4.14
C TYR A 207 -27.81 -33.30 5.50
N ALA A 208 -27.87 -34.56 5.93
CA ALA A 208 -27.25 -35.01 7.18
C ALA A 208 -25.71 -34.88 7.13
N GLU A 209 -25.09 -35.21 6.01
CA GLU A 209 -23.64 -35.03 5.84
C GLU A 209 -23.27 -33.53 5.78
N SER A 210 -24.08 -32.73 5.09
CA SER A 210 -23.90 -31.27 5.07
C SER A 210 -24.02 -30.67 6.46
N LEU A 211 -24.99 -31.14 7.26
CA LEU A 211 -25.18 -30.74 8.65
C LEU A 211 -23.95 -31.11 9.49
N ARG A 212 -23.44 -32.34 9.36
CA ARG A 212 -22.24 -32.80 10.07
C ARG A 212 -21.02 -31.90 9.77
N LEU A 213 -20.85 -31.51 8.51
CA LEU A 213 -19.78 -30.59 8.10
C LEU A 213 -19.99 -29.16 8.64
N ALA A 214 -21.23 -28.66 8.65
CA ALA A 214 -21.58 -27.37 9.23
C ALA A 214 -21.37 -27.33 10.74
N GLU A 215 -21.81 -28.36 11.47
CA GLU A 215 -21.57 -28.50 12.92
C GLU A 215 -20.08 -28.58 13.26
N GLY A 216 -19.28 -29.29 12.44
CA GLY A 216 -17.83 -29.32 12.59
C GLY A 216 -17.16 -27.96 12.36
N ARG A 217 -17.66 -27.14 11.43
CA ARG A 217 -17.20 -25.75 11.22
C ARG A 217 -17.62 -24.85 12.38
N LEU A 218 -18.85 -24.98 12.87
CA LEU A 218 -19.37 -24.21 14.00
C LEU A 218 -18.54 -24.48 15.27
N SER A 219 -18.27 -25.75 15.59
CA SER A 219 -17.45 -26.11 16.74
C SER A 219 -16.02 -25.56 16.66
N ARG A 220 -15.41 -25.57 15.47
CA ARG A 220 -14.12 -24.89 15.24
C ARG A 220 -14.21 -23.39 15.44
N SER A 221 -15.28 -22.76 14.94
CA SER A 221 -15.55 -21.33 15.13
C SER A 221 -15.68 -20.96 16.60
N GLU A 222 -16.40 -21.77 17.40
CA GLU A 222 -16.55 -21.57 18.84
C GLU A 222 -15.20 -21.67 19.57
N GLY A 223 -14.39 -22.68 19.23
CA GLY A 223 -13.04 -22.82 19.78
C GLY A 223 -12.10 -21.66 19.47
N MET A 224 -12.39 -20.90 18.42
CA MET A 224 -11.57 -19.77 17.95
C MET A 224 -12.14 -18.41 18.38
N ALA A 225 -13.35 -18.35 18.94
CA ALA A 225 -14.05 -17.10 19.25
C ALA A 225 -13.27 -16.19 20.22
N ALA A 226 -12.79 -16.75 21.33
CA ALA A 226 -12.01 -16.00 22.32
C ALA A 226 -10.68 -15.48 21.75
N GLN A 227 -10.07 -16.22 20.82
CA GLN A 227 -8.85 -15.77 20.14
C GLN A 227 -9.16 -14.65 19.14
N SER A 228 -10.27 -14.72 18.41
CA SER A 228 -10.74 -13.66 17.52
C SER A 228 -10.97 -12.36 18.28
N GLU A 229 -11.70 -12.43 19.39
CA GLU A 229 -11.99 -11.26 20.24
C GLU A 229 -10.70 -10.63 20.80
N ARG A 230 -9.74 -11.47 21.20
CA ARG A 230 -8.43 -10.99 21.66
C ARG A 230 -7.65 -10.28 20.56
N ILE A 231 -7.69 -10.79 19.34
CA ILE A 231 -7.02 -10.17 18.18
C ILE A 231 -7.67 -8.82 17.87
N GLU A 232 -9.00 -8.76 17.85
CA GLU A 232 -9.76 -7.52 17.62
C GLU A 232 -9.45 -6.47 18.69
N ALA A 233 -9.39 -6.87 19.96
CA ALA A 233 -8.98 -5.98 21.05
C ALA A 233 -7.55 -5.45 20.88
N GLN A 234 -6.61 -6.30 20.42
CA GLN A 234 -5.22 -5.88 20.17
C GLN A 234 -5.10 -4.94 18.98
N LEU A 235 -5.88 -5.18 17.92
CA LEU A 235 -5.96 -4.26 16.78
C LEU A 235 -6.52 -2.90 17.20
N GLU A 236 -7.58 -2.89 18.02
CA GLU A 236 -8.16 -1.66 18.53
C GLU A 236 -7.18 -0.89 19.44
N LEU A 237 -6.46 -1.58 20.34
CA LEU A 237 -5.40 -0.95 21.14
C LEU A 237 -4.31 -0.31 20.27
N THR A 238 -3.92 -0.99 19.20
CA THR A 238 -2.92 -0.47 18.25
C THR A 238 -3.45 0.75 17.52
N ARG A 239 -4.72 0.72 17.09
CA ARG A 239 -5.42 1.86 16.48
C ARG A 239 -5.45 3.07 17.40
N GLN A 240 -5.81 2.88 18.66
CA GLN A 240 -5.83 3.94 19.67
C GLN A 240 -4.43 4.51 19.93
N THR A 241 -3.39 3.67 19.90
CA THR A 241 -2.00 4.11 20.05
C THR A 241 -1.58 5.06 18.92
N PHE A 242 -1.96 4.74 17.67
CA PHE A 242 -1.73 5.63 16.53
C PHE A 242 -2.47 6.96 16.69
N LEU A 243 -3.77 6.92 17.00
CA LEU A 243 -4.57 8.12 17.19
C LEU A 243 -4.02 9.01 18.30
N GLN A 244 -3.67 8.43 19.45
CA GLN A 244 -3.10 9.18 20.57
C GLN A 244 -1.76 9.82 20.20
N THR A 245 -0.90 9.11 19.44
CA THR A 245 0.38 9.66 18.97
C THR A 245 0.14 10.84 18.04
N HIS A 246 -0.77 10.68 17.07
CA HIS A 246 -1.15 11.74 16.15
C HIS A 246 -1.71 12.96 16.89
N GLU A 247 -2.70 12.77 17.78
CA GLU A 247 -3.32 13.85 18.55
C GLU A 247 -2.31 14.59 19.43
N SER A 248 -1.45 13.84 20.14
CA SER A 248 -0.44 14.43 21.02
C SER A 248 0.54 15.31 20.26
N LEU A 249 0.90 14.96 19.03
CA LEU A 249 1.90 15.70 18.26
C LEU A 249 1.30 16.77 17.34
N SER A 250 0.08 16.55 16.83
CA SER A 250 -0.66 17.54 16.03
C SER A 250 -1.28 18.65 16.87
N GLY A 251 -1.69 18.36 18.11
CA GLY A 251 -2.18 19.39 19.03
C GLY A 251 -1.09 20.35 19.50
N LEU A 252 0.18 19.93 19.43
CA LEU A 252 1.33 20.71 19.87
C LEU A 252 1.95 21.56 18.74
N THR A 253 1.54 21.39 17.48
CA THR A 253 2.01 22.21 16.34
C THR A 253 1.17 23.46 16.08
N VAL A 254 0.06 23.66 16.81
CA VAL A 254 -0.83 24.84 16.71
C VAL A 254 -0.52 25.91 17.80
N GLY A 255 0.56 25.73 18.56
CA GLY A 255 1.02 26.68 19.60
C GLY A 255 2.08 27.66 19.12
#